data_AF-A0A1G3AKZ8-F1
#
_entry.id   AF-A0A1G3AKZ8-F1
#
_cell.length_a   1.000
_cell.length_b   1.000
_cell.length_c   1.000
_cell.angle_alpha   90.00
_cell.angle_beta   90.00
_cell.angle_gamma   90.00
#
_symmetry.space_group_name_H-M   'P 1'
#
loop_
_entity.id
_entity.type
_entity.pdbx_description
1 polymer ?
#
loop_
_entity_poly.entity_id
_entity_poly.type
_entity_poly.pdbx_seq_one_letter_code
_entity_poly.pdbx_strand_id
1 'polypeptide(L)'
;MTKKDRRLRIRFYRWHYLFQDDLITVPAHYREKMESHILETANRLRLIQVDFADESEQTRTAYLCEEIEKALKSVLPDERNEFLGRLLEKFPAGSFITQAISTETTVESPPTVAESELKNVEFLVRSLLEIAPTLSDDQKDFVDKSLQEAGLRPKARQGNSIELDKKLKQKFKVGDECSISAEKMAELSAILVDFVFKLESLVWNTWRQLSPRSAVRSQGAFTKKIGQFLSNDAEISVKQIDDDLKVLQRLTAAMTSAVSRVGGQFAKRHLAKFSPLEIEVLVKMEPGSVFVSHDVKC
;
A
#
# COMPACT_ATOMS: atom_id res chain seq x y z
N MET A 1 -10.45 -84.83 1.73
CA MET A 1 -10.05 -83.83 2.75
C MET A 1 -10.09 -82.47 2.06
N THR A 2 -10.76 -81.42 2.54
CA THR A 2 -11.15 -81.08 3.93
C THR A 2 -12.55 -80.46 4.02
N LYS A 3 -13.33 -81.00 4.97
CA LYS A 3 -14.71 -80.69 5.40
C LYS A 3 -14.94 -79.26 5.95
N LYS A 4 -14.02 -78.30 5.74
CA LYS A 4 -14.09 -76.95 6.33
C LYS A 4 -14.75 -75.90 5.41
N ASP A 5 -14.89 -76.19 4.12
CA ASP A 5 -15.33 -75.19 3.12
C ASP A 5 -16.84 -75.20 2.78
N ARG A 6 -17.63 -76.06 3.44
CA ARG A 6 -19.10 -76.11 3.27
C ARG A 6 -19.89 -75.53 4.44
N ARG A 7 -19.22 -75.04 5.50
CA ARG A 7 -19.86 -74.44 6.67
C ARG A 7 -19.92 -72.91 6.65
N LEU A 8 -19.36 -72.25 5.64
CA LEU A 8 -19.45 -70.79 5.48
C LEU A 8 -20.49 -70.33 4.42
N ARG A 9 -21.04 -71.25 3.62
CA ARG A 9 -22.13 -70.93 2.66
C ARG A 9 -23.56 -71.08 3.22
N ILE A 10 -23.72 -71.56 4.45
CA ILE A 10 -25.06 -71.76 5.08
C ILE A 10 -25.35 -70.72 6.17
N ARG A 11 -24.43 -69.78 6.43
CA ARG A 11 -24.72 -68.57 7.24
C ARG A 11 -24.94 -67.30 6.41
N PHE A 12 -24.96 -67.41 5.08
CA PHE A 12 -25.23 -66.30 4.16
C PHE A 12 -26.69 -66.23 3.65
N TYR A 13 -27.57 -67.13 4.12
CA TYR A 13 -28.99 -67.18 3.71
C TYR A 13 -29.96 -67.24 4.90
N ARG A 14 -29.59 -66.64 6.04
CA ARG A 14 -30.47 -66.51 7.21
C ARG A 14 -30.34 -65.15 7.90
N TRP A 15 -30.18 -64.11 7.11
CA TRP A 15 -30.39 -62.70 7.51
C TRP A 15 -31.20 -61.94 6.45
N HIS A 16 -31.94 -62.68 5.62
CA HIS A 16 -32.70 -62.15 4.49
C HIS A 16 -34.22 -62.35 4.66
N TYR A 17 -34.70 -62.76 5.84
CA TYR A 17 -36.11 -63.11 6.08
C TYR A 17 -36.58 -62.90 7.52
N LEU A 18 -36.06 -61.89 8.22
CA LEU A 18 -36.66 -61.38 9.46
C LEU A 18 -36.30 -59.89 9.57
N PHE A 19 -36.98 -59.06 8.78
CA PHE A 19 -37.34 -57.65 9.01
C PHE A 19 -37.87 -57.11 7.68
N GLN A 20 -38.98 -57.71 7.26
CA GLN A 20 -39.93 -57.05 6.38
C GLN A 20 -41.11 -56.69 7.27
N ASP A 21 -41.56 -55.45 7.11
CA ASP A 21 -42.72 -54.81 7.73
C ASP A 21 -42.53 -54.33 9.17
N ASP A 22 -42.06 -53.08 9.29
CA ASP A 22 -42.91 -52.04 9.85
C ASP A 22 -42.60 -50.69 9.16
N LEU A 23 -43.45 -50.38 8.19
CA LEU A 23 -43.72 -49.02 7.76
C LEU A 23 -44.18 -48.19 8.96
N ILE A 24 -43.26 -47.57 9.69
CA ILE A 24 -43.60 -46.35 10.41
C ILE A 24 -43.62 -45.24 9.35
N THR A 25 -44.71 -45.21 8.58
CA THR A 25 -45.12 -43.99 7.92
C THR A 25 -45.35 -42.95 9.00
N VAL A 26 -44.34 -42.12 9.28
CA VAL A 26 -44.53 -40.86 9.99
C VAL A 26 -45.67 -40.15 9.25
N PRO A 27 -46.80 -39.86 9.92
CA PRO A 27 -47.97 -39.29 9.26
C PRO A 27 -47.56 -38.05 8.48
N ALA A 28 -48.03 -37.87 7.24
CA ALA A 28 -47.63 -36.75 6.39
C ALA A 28 -47.74 -35.39 7.11
N HIS A 29 -48.73 -35.25 8.00
CA HIS A 29 -48.96 -34.09 8.86
C HIS A 29 -47.81 -33.79 9.85
N TYR A 30 -47.06 -34.79 10.33
CA TYR A 30 -45.91 -34.59 11.22
C TYR A 30 -44.67 -34.12 10.45
N ARG A 31 -44.48 -34.60 9.21
CA ARG A 31 -43.40 -34.14 8.33
C ARG A 31 -43.57 -32.70 7.88
N GLU A 32 -44.79 -32.31 7.51
CA GLU A 32 -45.10 -30.91 7.17
C GLU A 32 -44.89 -29.97 8.35
N LYS A 33 -45.31 -30.37 9.55
CA LYS A 33 -45.09 -29.60 10.78
C LYS A 33 -43.59 -29.45 11.10
N MET A 34 -42.82 -30.52 10.95
CA MET A 34 -41.36 -30.51 11.14
C MET A 34 -40.68 -29.58 10.11
N GLU A 35 -41.04 -29.68 8.84
CA GLU A 35 -40.50 -28.83 7.78
C GLU A 35 -40.83 -27.35 7.98
N SER A 36 -42.06 -27.03 8.40
CA SER A 36 -42.44 -25.67 8.77
C SER A 36 -41.58 -25.13 9.92
N HIS A 37 -41.32 -25.96 10.94
CA HIS A 37 -40.50 -25.58 12.09
C HIS A 37 -39.03 -25.38 11.71
N ILE A 38 -38.51 -26.20 10.81
CA ILE A 38 -37.16 -26.07 10.25
C ILE A 38 -37.04 -24.76 9.46
N LEU A 39 -38.01 -24.45 8.60
CA LEU A 39 -38.01 -23.22 7.81
C LEU A 39 -38.13 -21.96 8.67
N GLU A 40 -38.99 -21.99 9.68
CA GLU A 40 -39.13 -20.88 10.63
C GLU A 40 -37.82 -20.64 11.39
N THR A 41 -37.20 -21.71 11.89
CA THR A 41 -35.92 -21.65 12.60
C THR A 41 -34.82 -21.13 11.68
N ALA A 42 -34.71 -21.63 10.45
CA ALA A 42 -33.73 -21.16 9.47
C ALA A 42 -33.89 -19.66 9.16
N ASN A 43 -35.12 -19.17 9.01
CA ASN A 43 -35.37 -17.75 8.77
C ASN A 43 -35.03 -16.88 9.98
N ARG A 44 -35.30 -17.34 11.21
CA ARG A 44 -34.90 -16.64 12.43
C ARG A 44 -33.39 -16.58 12.61
N LEU A 45 -32.68 -17.67 12.30
CA LEU A 45 -31.22 -17.68 12.33
C LEU A 45 -30.62 -16.70 11.31
N ARG A 46 -31.26 -16.53 10.14
CA ARG A 46 -30.86 -15.51 9.16
C ARG A 46 -31.10 -14.09 9.67
N LEU A 47 -32.24 -13.84 10.34
CA LEU A 47 -32.52 -12.54 10.97
C LEU A 47 -31.47 -12.21 12.05
N ILE A 48 -31.13 -13.18 12.91
CA ILE A 48 -30.09 -12.99 13.93
C ILE A 48 -28.73 -12.68 13.28
N GLN A 49 -28.37 -13.33 12.17
CA GLN A 49 -27.13 -13.00 11.46
C GLN A 49 -27.12 -11.58 10.88
N VAL A 50 -28.27 -11.06 10.46
CA VAL A 50 -28.41 -9.68 9.93
C VAL A 50 -28.44 -8.66 11.05
N ASP A 51 -29.25 -8.87 12.08
CA ASP A 51 -29.45 -7.92 13.18
C ASP A 51 -28.20 -7.80 14.07
N PHE A 52 -27.39 -8.85 14.14
CA PHE A 52 -26.15 -8.89 14.94
C PHE A 52 -24.88 -8.91 14.06
N ALA A 53 -24.95 -8.37 12.83
CA ALA A 53 -23.81 -8.28 11.92
C ALA A 53 -22.68 -7.39 12.49
N ASP A 54 -23.02 -6.31 13.20
CA ASP A 54 -22.06 -5.35 13.76
C ASP A 54 -21.55 -5.72 15.18
N GLU A 55 -22.14 -6.76 15.77
CA GLU A 55 -21.80 -7.24 17.12
C GLU A 55 -20.63 -8.24 17.10
N SER A 56 -20.04 -8.50 18.27
CA SER A 56 -18.92 -9.45 18.38
C SER A 56 -19.33 -10.88 17.98
N GLU A 57 -18.38 -11.65 17.43
CA GLU A 57 -18.61 -13.05 17.03
C GLU A 57 -19.08 -13.94 18.21
N GLN A 58 -18.59 -13.66 19.41
CA GLN A 58 -18.99 -14.35 20.65
C GLN A 58 -20.46 -14.07 20.98
N THR A 59 -20.88 -12.81 20.90
CA THR A 59 -22.27 -12.37 21.12
C THR A 59 -23.19 -13.02 20.08
N ARG A 60 -22.82 -12.98 18.80
CA ARG A 60 -23.59 -13.55 17.70
C ARG A 60 -23.77 -15.07 17.85
N THR A 61 -22.71 -15.78 18.21
CA THR A 61 -22.76 -17.24 18.41
C THR A 61 -23.64 -17.61 19.60
N ALA A 62 -23.61 -16.84 20.69
CA ALA A 62 -24.47 -17.06 21.85
C ALA A 62 -25.97 -16.99 21.46
N TYR A 63 -26.38 -15.99 20.68
CA TYR A 63 -27.76 -15.84 20.23
C TYR A 63 -28.20 -16.94 19.24
N LEU A 64 -27.30 -17.36 18.34
CA LEU A 64 -27.57 -18.47 17.43
C LEU A 64 -27.76 -19.79 18.20
N CYS A 65 -26.91 -20.05 19.20
CA CYS A 65 -27.05 -21.22 20.06
C CYS A 65 -28.36 -21.19 20.87
N GLU A 66 -28.73 -20.05 21.43
CA GLU A 66 -29.98 -19.90 22.19
C GLU A 66 -31.22 -20.19 21.34
N GLU A 67 -31.26 -19.68 20.11
CA GLU A 67 -32.43 -19.91 19.23
C GLU A 67 -32.49 -21.37 18.72
N ILE A 68 -31.35 -22.01 18.49
CA ILE A 68 -31.29 -23.46 18.18
C ILE A 68 -31.76 -24.28 19.40
N GLU A 69 -31.29 -23.97 20.60
CA GLU A 69 -31.72 -24.66 21.83
C GLU A 69 -33.23 -24.50 22.07
N LYS A 70 -33.78 -23.31 21.80
CA LYS A 70 -35.21 -23.04 21.90
C LYS A 70 -36.01 -23.85 20.88
N ALA A 71 -35.52 -23.97 19.64
CA ALA A 71 -36.13 -24.82 18.63
C ALA A 71 -36.06 -26.31 19.03
N LEU A 72 -34.93 -26.78 19.56
CA LEU A 72 -34.74 -28.17 19.99
C LEU A 72 -35.60 -28.59 21.20
N LYS A 73 -36.04 -27.63 22.04
CA LYS A 73 -36.99 -27.91 23.13
C LYS A 73 -38.38 -28.32 22.62
N SER A 74 -38.74 -27.94 21.41
CA SER A 74 -40.04 -28.27 20.79
C SER A 74 -40.03 -29.60 20.01
N VAL A 75 -38.85 -30.21 19.83
CA VAL A 75 -38.63 -31.42 19.03
C VAL A 75 -38.33 -32.60 19.97
N LEU A 76 -38.88 -33.78 19.65
CA LEU A 76 -38.66 -35.00 20.41
C LEU A 76 -37.18 -35.40 20.37
N PRO A 77 -36.61 -35.98 21.46
CA PRO A 77 -35.18 -36.31 21.52
C PRO A 77 -34.66 -37.14 20.35
N ASP A 78 -35.47 -38.09 19.87
CA ASP A 78 -35.12 -39.01 18.78
C ASP A 78 -35.12 -38.32 17.40
N GLU A 79 -35.86 -37.23 17.25
CA GLU A 79 -36.01 -36.48 16.00
C GLU A 79 -35.03 -35.29 15.91
N ARG A 80 -34.28 -34.98 16.98
CA ARG A 80 -33.35 -33.83 17.02
C ARG A 80 -32.25 -33.93 15.99
N ASN A 81 -31.71 -35.13 15.77
CA ASN A 81 -30.66 -35.34 14.78
C ASN A 81 -31.18 -35.16 13.35
N GLU A 82 -32.41 -35.60 13.07
CA GLU A 82 -33.06 -35.37 11.77
C GLU A 82 -33.39 -33.89 11.57
N PHE A 83 -33.88 -33.22 12.61
CA PHE A 83 -34.17 -31.79 12.59
C PHE A 83 -32.91 -30.96 12.31
N LEU A 84 -31.80 -31.23 13.01
CA LEU A 84 -30.53 -30.52 12.81
C LEU A 84 -29.92 -30.79 11.43
N GLY A 85 -30.00 -32.03 10.94
CA GLY A 85 -29.53 -32.37 9.59
C GLY A 85 -30.27 -31.58 8.51
N ARG A 86 -31.60 -31.54 8.57
CA ARG A 86 -32.43 -30.77 7.62
C ARG A 86 -32.32 -29.26 7.81
N LEU A 87 -32.10 -28.79 9.04
CA LEU A 87 -31.85 -27.37 9.32
C LEU A 87 -30.55 -26.91 8.67
N LEU A 88 -29.50 -27.73 8.71
CA LEU A 88 -28.21 -27.45 8.07
C LEU A 88 -28.35 -27.36 6.54
N GLU A 89 -29.16 -28.22 5.91
CA GLU A 89 -29.45 -28.13 4.47
C GLU A 89 -30.14 -26.81 4.09
N LYS A 90 -31.03 -26.30 4.94
CA LYS A 90 -31.80 -25.07 4.70
C LYS A 90 -31.07 -23.81 5.18
N PHE A 91 -30.12 -23.96 6.08
CA PHE A 91 -29.25 -22.92 6.58
C PHE A 91 -27.80 -23.31 6.28
N PRO A 92 -27.36 -23.15 5.02
CA PRO A 92 -25.96 -23.40 4.66
C PRO A 92 -25.12 -22.37 5.41
N ALA A 93 -24.55 -22.80 6.54
CA ALA A 93 -23.56 -22.02 7.25
C ALA A 93 -22.41 -21.81 6.26
N GLY A 94 -22.20 -20.57 5.82
CA GLY A 94 -20.94 -20.17 5.20
C GLY A 94 -19.82 -20.71 6.08
N SER A 95 -18.96 -21.55 5.51
CA SER A 95 -17.99 -22.36 6.23
C SER A 95 -17.02 -21.46 7.00
N PHE A 96 -17.35 -21.18 8.27
CA PHE A 96 -16.44 -20.48 9.17
C PHE A 96 -16.17 -21.26 10.46
N ILE A 97 -17.01 -22.22 10.85
CA ILE A 97 -16.79 -22.95 12.10
C ILE A 97 -17.30 -24.38 11.97
N THR A 98 -16.40 -25.34 11.73
CA THR A 98 -16.39 -26.69 12.34
C THR A 98 -15.23 -27.52 11.78
N GLN A 99 -14.00 -27.14 12.13
CA GLN A 99 -12.89 -28.08 12.18
C GLN A 99 -12.76 -28.62 13.61
N ALA A 100 -13.74 -29.42 14.02
CA ALA A 100 -13.65 -30.35 15.15
C ALA A 100 -14.95 -31.14 15.21
N ILE A 101 -14.96 -32.34 14.61
CA ILE A 101 -15.48 -33.61 15.16
C ILE A 101 -15.40 -34.66 14.04
N SER A 102 -14.44 -35.55 14.22
CA SER A 102 -14.42 -36.99 13.92
C SER A 102 -14.62 -37.56 12.52
N THR A 103 -13.72 -38.51 12.26
CA THR A 103 -13.91 -39.84 11.64
C THR A 103 -14.01 -39.95 10.13
N GLU A 104 -12.93 -40.54 9.58
CA GLU A 104 -12.90 -41.56 8.53
C GLU A 104 -14.27 -41.92 7.92
N THR A 105 -14.47 -41.67 6.64
CA THR A 105 -14.91 -42.67 5.66
C THR A 105 -14.63 -42.18 4.24
N THR A 106 -13.81 -42.95 3.53
CA THR A 106 -13.49 -42.87 2.10
C THR A 106 -14.67 -43.29 1.23
N VAL A 107 -15.12 -42.45 0.28
CA VAL A 107 -15.73 -42.86 -1.01
C VAL A 107 -15.41 -41.80 -2.09
N GLU A 108 -15.34 -42.26 -3.33
CA GLU A 108 -14.56 -41.81 -4.49
C GLU A 108 -15.40 -41.01 -5.55
N SER A 109 -14.90 -39.82 -5.94
CA SER A 109 -15.00 -39.04 -7.23
C SER A 109 -16.36 -38.45 -7.73
N PRO A 110 -16.44 -37.32 -8.51
CA PRO A 110 -15.43 -36.68 -9.40
C PRO A 110 -15.35 -35.11 -9.34
N PRO A 111 -14.59 -34.45 -10.25
CA PRO A 111 -13.33 -33.80 -9.89
C PRO A 111 -13.56 -32.69 -8.87
N THR A 112 -13.60 -33.06 -7.60
CA THR A 112 -13.42 -32.10 -6.53
C THR A 112 -12.01 -31.56 -6.72
N VAL A 113 -11.86 -30.28 -7.08
CA VAL A 113 -10.60 -29.55 -6.88
C VAL A 113 -10.14 -29.99 -5.51
N ALA A 114 -9.06 -30.78 -5.47
CA ALA A 114 -8.74 -31.53 -4.27
C ALA A 114 -8.66 -30.49 -3.15
N GLU A 115 -9.22 -30.75 -1.98
CA GLU A 115 -9.06 -29.82 -0.84
C GLU A 115 -7.56 -29.52 -0.58
N SER A 116 -6.69 -30.39 -1.07
CA SER A 116 -5.24 -30.23 -1.18
C SER A 116 -4.78 -29.12 -2.13
N GLU A 117 -5.44 -28.92 -3.28
CA GLU A 117 -5.19 -27.83 -4.24
C GLU A 117 -5.70 -26.48 -3.71
N LEU A 118 -6.84 -26.46 -3.02
CA LEU A 118 -7.32 -25.25 -2.33
C LEU A 118 -6.46 -24.86 -1.11
N LYS A 119 -5.67 -25.80 -0.59
CA LYS A 119 -4.62 -25.54 0.42
C LYS A 119 -3.26 -25.25 -0.22
N ASN A 120 -3.14 -25.37 -1.54
CA ASN A 120 -1.92 -25.07 -2.25
C ASN A 120 -1.86 -23.57 -2.54
N VAL A 121 -0.96 -22.88 -1.84
CA VAL A 121 -0.73 -21.45 -1.98
C VAL A 121 -0.44 -21.05 -3.42
N GLU A 122 0.28 -21.87 -4.17
CA GLU A 122 0.63 -21.58 -5.57
C GLU A 122 -0.60 -21.63 -6.49
N PHE A 123 -1.53 -22.55 -6.23
CA PHE A 123 -2.79 -22.65 -6.97
C PHE A 123 -3.71 -21.46 -6.66
N LEU A 124 -3.82 -21.06 -5.39
CA LEU A 124 -4.63 -19.90 -4.98
C LEU A 124 -4.08 -18.59 -5.56
N VAL A 125 -2.76 -18.39 -5.54
CA VAL A 125 -2.12 -17.20 -6.13
C VAL A 125 -2.34 -17.17 -7.64
N ARG A 126 -2.19 -18.30 -8.32
CA ARG A 126 -2.46 -18.39 -9.77
C ARG A 126 -3.92 -18.10 -10.11
N SER A 127 -4.86 -18.64 -9.32
CA SER A 127 -6.29 -18.42 -9.50
C SER A 127 -6.67 -16.95 -9.27
N LEU A 128 -6.08 -16.31 -8.26
CA LEU A 128 -6.25 -14.88 -8.02
C LEU A 128 -5.71 -14.03 -9.18
N LEU A 129 -4.55 -14.40 -9.74
CA LEU A 129 -3.96 -13.70 -10.90
C LEU A 129 -4.79 -13.85 -12.18
N GLU A 130 -5.44 -14.99 -12.37
CA GLU A 130 -6.33 -15.22 -13.52
C GLU A 130 -7.62 -14.39 -13.44
N ILE A 131 -8.13 -14.14 -12.23
CA ILE A 131 -9.36 -13.35 -12.01
C ILE A 131 -9.05 -11.86 -11.84
N ALA A 132 -7.85 -11.49 -11.39
CA ALA A 132 -7.40 -10.11 -11.17
C ALA A 132 -7.74 -9.10 -12.29
N PRO A 133 -7.58 -9.40 -13.60
CA PRO A 133 -7.92 -8.44 -14.66
C PRO A 133 -9.44 -8.19 -14.81
N THR A 134 -10.27 -9.08 -14.28
CA THR A 134 -11.74 -8.98 -14.35
C THR A 134 -12.37 -8.31 -13.13
N LEU A 135 -11.57 -8.01 -12.09
CA LEU A 135 -12.04 -7.37 -10.87
C LEU A 135 -12.33 -5.88 -11.09
N SER A 136 -13.41 -5.39 -10.49
CA SER A 136 -13.68 -3.96 -10.37
C SER A 136 -12.72 -3.29 -9.38
N ASP A 137 -12.65 -1.96 -9.40
CA ASP A 137 -11.75 -1.21 -8.52
C ASP A 137 -12.12 -1.41 -7.03
N ASP A 138 -13.41 -1.46 -6.70
CA ASP A 138 -13.88 -1.77 -5.33
C ASP A 138 -13.45 -3.18 -4.87
N GLN A 139 -13.46 -4.16 -5.78
CA GLN A 139 -13.03 -5.52 -5.47
C GLN A 139 -11.51 -5.63 -5.31
N LYS A 140 -10.75 -4.85 -6.08
CA LYS A 140 -9.29 -4.75 -5.92
C LYS A 140 -8.93 -4.11 -4.59
N ASP A 141 -9.65 -3.06 -4.19
CA ASP A 141 -9.45 -2.40 -2.89
C ASP A 141 -9.79 -3.33 -1.72
N PHE A 142 -10.84 -4.14 -1.85
CA PHE A 142 -11.18 -5.18 -0.87
C PHE A 142 -10.06 -6.21 -0.75
N VAL A 143 -9.57 -6.75 -1.88
CA VAL A 143 -8.47 -7.71 -1.89
C VAL A 143 -7.19 -7.11 -1.29
N ASP A 144 -6.84 -5.86 -1.61
CA ASP A 144 -5.66 -5.20 -1.04
C ASP A 144 -5.77 -5.04 0.49
N LYS A 145 -6.95 -4.64 0.99
CA LYS A 145 -7.20 -4.52 2.44
C LYS A 145 -7.15 -5.88 3.14
N SER A 146 -7.78 -6.91 2.57
CA SER A 146 -7.76 -8.25 3.17
C SER A 146 -6.35 -8.87 3.16
N LEU A 147 -5.58 -8.67 2.10
CA LEU A 147 -4.17 -9.10 2.05
C LEU A 147 -3.29 -8.32 3.03
N GLN A 148 -3.63 -7.05 3.29
CA GLN A 148 -2.97 -6.22 4.30
C GLN A 148 -3.29 -6.70 5.72
N GLU A 149 -4.55 -6.97 6.04
CA GLU A 149 -4.98 -7.52 7.34
C GLU A 149 -4.38 -8.90 7.61
N ALA A 150 -4.24 -9.73 6.58
CA ALA A 150 -3.57 -11.02 6.65
C ALA A 150 -2.02 -10.92 6.73
N GLY A 151 -1.44 -9.72 6.62
CA GLY A 151 0.01 -9.51 6.63
C GLY A 151 0.74 -10.09 5.41
N LEU A 152 0.01 -10.40 4.34
CA LEU A 152 0.49 -10.99 3.09
C LEU A 152 0.81 -9.95 2.01
N ARG A 153 0.37 -8.70 2.20
CA ARG A 153 1.07 -7.58 1.58
C ARG A 153 2.53 -7.72 2.00
N PRO A 154 3.52 -7.63 1.09
CA PRO A 154 4.88 -7.40 1.56
C PRO A 154 4.75 -6.22 2.51
N LYS A 155 4.98 -6.44 3.82
CA LYS A 155 5.32 -5.34 4.73
C LYS A 155 6.25 -4.51 3.87
N ALA A 156 5.88 -3.29 3.49
CA ALA A 156 6.78 -2.39 2.79
C ALA A 156 8.11 -2.58 3.51
N ARG A 157 9.07 -3.21 2.81
CA ARG A 157 10.12 -4.04 3.44
C ARG A 157 10.52 -3.37 4.75
N GLN A 158 10.45 -4.08 5.88
CA GLN A 158 11.05 -3.57 7.12
C GLN A 158 12.58 -3.36 6.97
N GLY A 159 13.17 -3.69 5.82
CA GLY A 159 14.25 -2.88 5.29
C GLY A 159 13.68 -1.77 4.41
N ASN A 160 13.54 -0.54 4.93
CA ASN A 160 13.30 0.69 4.17
C ASN A 160 14.42 0.93 3.13
N SER A 161 15.16 -0.07 2.66
CA SER A 161 16.26 0.08 1.74
C SER A 161 15.74 0.31 0.33
N ILE A 162 15.97 1.51 -0.21
CA ILE A 162 15.79 1.78 -1.63
C ILE A 162 17.07 1.35 -2.37
N GLU A 163 16.92 0.69 -3.51
CA GLU A 163 18.01 0.48 -4.43
C GLU A 163 18.24 1.76 -5.24
N LEU A 164 19.31 2.49 -4.91
CA LEU A 164 19.70 3.68 -5.69
C LEU A 164 20.34 3.28 -7.01
N ASP A 165 20.03 4.03 -8.06
CA ASP A 165 20.75 3.98 -9.33
C ASP A 165 22.26 4.24 -9.12
N LYS A 166 23.09 3.58 -9.94
CA LYS A 166 24.56 3.65 -9.88
C LYS A 166 25.07 5.10 -9.92
N LYS A 167 24.40 5.96 -10.72
CA LYS A 167 24.74 7.40 -10.79
C LYS A 167 24.55 8.12 -9.46
N LEU A 168 23.49 7.79 -8.73
CA LEU A 168 23.22 8.39 -7.43
C LEU A 168 24.18 7.85 -6.36
N LYS A 169 24.44 6.54 -6.34
CA LYS A 169 25.44 5.94 -5.45
C LYS A 169 26.82 6.60 -5.61
N GLN A 170 27.25 6.83 -6.86
CA GLN A 170 28.51 7.52 -7.14
C GLN A 170 28.51 8.97 -6.64
N LYS A 171 27.41 9.72 -6.83
CA LYS A 171 27.30 11.11 -6.35
C LYS A 171 27.33 11.21 -4.83
N PHE A 172 26.62 10.31 -4.14
CA PHE A 172 26.61 10.27 -2.68
C PHE A 172 27.84 9.57 -2.08
N LYS A 173 28.70 8.98 -2.92
CA LYS A 173 29.88 8.19 -2.51
C LYS A 173 29.51 7.10 -1.51
N VAL A 174 28.36 6.47 -1.71
CA VAL A 174 27.87 5.38 -0.86
C VAL A 174 28.43 4.07 -1.39
N GLY A 175 29.05 3.27 -0.51
CA GLY A 175 29.57 1.95 -0.86
C GLY A 175 28.45 0.98 -1.26
N ASP A 176 28.76 0.01 -2.13
CA ASP A 176 27.75 -0.88 -2.71
C ASP A 176 27.01 -1.75 -1.68
N GLU A 177 27.62 -1.99 -0.51
CA GLU A 177 27.09 -2.76 0.61
C GLU A 177 26.13 -1.97 1.52
N CYS A 178 25.97 -0.65 1.30
CA CYS A 178 25.20 0.19 2.21
C CYS A 178 23.73 0.29 1.78
N SER A 179 22.83 -0.27 2.59
CA SER A 179 21.39 -0.09 2.44
C SER A 179 20.97 1.33 2.79
N ILE A 180 20.28 2.04 1.89
CA ILE A 180 19.84 3.43 2.09
C ILE A 180 18.37 3.47 2.47
N SER A 181 18.06 4.02 3.65
CA SER A 181 16.69 4.18 4.12
C SER A 181 15.88 5.14 3.23
N ALA A 182 14.71 4.69 2.81
CA ALA A 182 13.70 5.39 2.01
C ALA A 182 13.22 6.64 2.72
N GLU A 183 12.97 6.51 4.02
CA GLU A 183 12.55 7.59 4.90
C GLU A 183 13.62 8.68 4.96
N LYS A 184 14.88 8.30 5.21
CA LYS A 184 16.00 9.27 5.22
C LYS A 184 16.21 9.92 3.85
N MET A 185 16.00 9.18 2.77
CA MET A 185 16.10 9.71 1.40
C MET A 185 14.96 10.70 1.12
N ALA A 186 13.74 10.40 1.57
CA ALA A 186 12.59 11.30 1.45
C ALA A 186 12.82 12.59 2.26
N GLU A 187 13.27 12.49 3.51
CA GLU A 187 13.63 13.64 4.35
C GLU A 187 14.73 14.50 3.69
N LEU A 188 15.81 13.87 3.20
CA LEU A 188 16.87 14.57 2.50
C LEU A 188 16.34 15.27 1.24
N SER A 189 15.48 14.58 0.47
CA SER A 189 14.89 15.16 -0.73
C SER A 189 14.02 16.38 -0.42
N ALA A 190 13.25 16.35 0.67
CA ALA A 190 12.44 17.48 1.11
C ALA A 190 13.30 18.71 1.45
N ILE A 191 14.41 18.50 2.17
CA ILE A 191 15.37 19.58 2.50
C ILE A 191 16.01 20.15 1.23
N LEU A 192 16.45 19.29 0.31
CA LEU A 192 17.07 19.72 -0.94
C LEU A 192 16.08 20.49 -1.84
N VAL A 193 14.83 20.03 -1.92
CA VAL A 193 13.78 20.68 -2.70
C VAL A 193 13.46 22.07 -2.14
N ASP A 194 13.30 22.19 -0.81
CA ASP A 194 13.08 23.49 -0.16
C ASP A 194 14.25 24.46 -0.39
N PHE A 195 15.50 23.97 -0.28
CA PHE A 195 16.67 24.76 -0.61
C PHE A 195 16.66 25.27 -2.05
N VAL A 196 16.35 24.40 -3.02
CA VAL A 196 16.31 24.78 -4.44
C VAL A 196 15.24 25.83 -4.70
N PHE A 197 14.03 25.69 -4.13
CA PHE A 197 12.96 26.67 -4.31
C PHE A 197 13.31 28.04 -3.72
N LYS A 198 13.92 28.07 -2.53
CA LYS A 198 14.39 29.31 -1.91
C LYS A 198 15.48 29.96 -2.76
N LEU A 199 16.43 29.17 -3.25
CA LEU A 199 17.51 29.67 -4.11
C LEU A 199 16.97 30.21 -5.44
N GLU A 200 16.05 29.50 -6.09
CA GLU A 200 15.43 29.91 -7.34
C GLU A 200 14.76 31.28 -7.21
N SER A 201 13.88 31.42 -6.19
CA SER A 201 13.18 32.68 -5.94
C SER A 201 14.15 33.82 -5.70
N LEU A 202 15.18 33.60 -4.87
CA LEU A 202 16.22 34.60 -4.58
C LEU A 202 16.95 35.01 -5.87
N VAL A 203 17.47 34.05 -6.62
CA VAL A 203 18.28 34.29 -7.83
C VAL A 203 17.48 35.07 -8.87
N TRP A 204 16.23 34.67 -9.16
CA TRP A 204 15.42 35.37 -10.15
C TRP A 204 14.97 36.76 -9.70
N ASN A 205 14.69 36.95 -8.41
CA ASN A 205 14.37 38.27 -7.87
C ASN A 205 15.58 39.21 -7.95
N THR A 206 16.76 38.75 -7.56
CA THR A 206 17.99 39.53 -7.69
C THR A 206 18.35 39.79 -9.16
N TRP A 207 18.20 38.80 -10.04
CA TRP A 207 18.45 39.00 -11.48
C TRP A 207 17.52 40.05 -12.10
N ARG A 208 16.23 40.05 -11.72
CA ARG A 208 15.25 41.04 -12.19
C ARG A 208 15.63 42.46 -11.76
N GLN A 209 16.22 42.62 -10.57
CA GLN A 209 16.71 43.91 -10.08
C GLN A 209 17.97 44.36 -10.82
N LEU A 210 18.92 43.45 -11.03
CA LEU A 210 20.21 43.76 -11.67
C LEU A 210 20.09 43.95 -13.20
N SER A 211 19.19 43.22 -13.85
CA SER A 211 19.03 43.21 -15.31
C SER A 211 17.55 43.19 -15.72
N PRO A 212 16.80 44.29 -15.48
CA PRO A 212 15.36 44.34 -15.75
C PRO A 212 15.01 44.16 -17.24
N ARG A 213 15.93 44.55 -18.12
CA ARG A 213 15.80 44.46 -19.58
C ARG A 213 16.34 43.15 -20.18
N SER A 214 16.76 42.19 -19.35
CA SER A 214 17.29 40.92 -19.83
C SER A 214 16.25 40.13 -20.64
N ALA A 215 16.71 39.49 -21.72
CA ALA A 215 15.95 38.49 -22.46
C ALA A 215 15.88 37.14 -21.69
N VAL A 216 16.74 36.93 -20.70
CA VAL A 216 16.76 35.72 -19.86
C VAL A 216 15.67 35.86 -18.79
N ARG A 217 14.65 34.99 -18.88
CA ARG A 217 13.48 34.96 -17.98
C ARG A 217 13.32 33.57 -17.35
N SER A 218 12.73 33.53 -16.16
CA SER A 218 12.27 32.29 -15.55
C SER A 218 11.20 31.64 -16.44
N GLN A 219 11.33 30.33 -16.70
CA GLN A 219 10.42 29.56 -17.56
C GLN A 219 9.15 29.08 -16.82
N GLY A 220 8.72 29.77 -15.76
CA GLY A 220 7.53 29.45 -14.97
C GLY A 220 7.86 28.96 -13.56
N ALA A 221 6.82 28.65 -12.79
CA ALA A 221 6.96 28.16 -11.41
C ALA A 221 7.52 26.72 -11.41
N PHE A 222 8.81 26.57 -11.14
CA PHE A 222 9.50 25.28 -11.06
C PHE A 222 8.81 24.31 -10.08
N THR A 223 8.28 24.83 -8.96
CA THR A 223 7.45 24.06 -8.01
C THR A 223 6.26 23.38 -8.68
N LYS A 224 5.56 24.09 -9.59
CA LYS A 224 4.42 23.53 -10.33
C LYS A 224 4.87 22.42 -11.28
N LYS A 225 6.00 22.62 -11.98
CA LYS A 225 6.55 21.63 -12.91
C LYS A 225 6.99 20.35 -12.20
N ILE A 226 7.64 20.47 -11.04
CA ILE A 226 8.00 19.30 -10.22
C ILE A 226 6.74 18.58 -9.71
N GLY A 227 5.73 19.32 -9.26
CA GLY A 227 4.45 18.73 -8.83
C GLY A 227 3.80 17.91 -9.95
N GLN A 228 3.67 18.49 -11.15
CA GLN A 228 3.11 17.81 -12.33
C GLN A 228 3.92 16.56 -12.73
N PHE A 229 5.25 16.66 -12.69
CA PHE A 229 6.13 15.53 -12.96
C PHE A 229 5.96 14.38 -11.96
N LEU A 230 5.79 14.69 -10.67
CA LEU A 230 5.58 13.68 -9.62
C LEU A 230 4.18 13.07 -9.66
N SER A 231 3.17 13.81 -10.14
CA SER A 231 1.78 13.33 -10.28
C SER A 231 1.54 12.41 -11.47
N ASN A 232 2.59 11.98 -12.18
CA ASN A 232 2.50 11.14 -13.39
C ASN A 232 1.69 11.78 -14.54
N ASP A 233 1.56 13.12 -14.53
CA ASP A 233 0.92 13.87 -15.59
C ASP A 233 1.92 13.99 -16.75
N ALA A 234 1.58 13.38 -17.89
CA ALA A 234 2.53 13.02 -18.97
C ALA A 234 3.14 14.22 -19.74
N GLU A 235 2.81 15.45 -19.36
CA GLU A 235 3.25 16.66 -20.07
C GLU A 235 4.73 17.02 -19.81
N ILE A 236 5.32 16.60 -18.69
CA ILE A 236 6.66 17.06 -18.27
C ILE A 236 7.68 15.94 -18.29
N SER A 237 8.72 16.11 -19.12
CA SER A 237 9.85 15.18 -19.19
C SER A 237 10.93 15.49 -18.14
N VAL A 238 11.66 14.46 -17.71
CA VAL A 238 12.85 14.59 -16.84
C VAL A 238 13.87 15.57 -17.42
N LYS A 239 14.01 15.60 -18.77
CA LYS A 239 14.95 16.50 -19.45
C LYS A 239 14.61 17.96 -19.23
N GLN A 240 13.32 18.30 -19.21
CA GLN A 240 12.89 19.68 -19.04
C GLN A 240 13.16 20.21 -17.64
N ILE A 241 13.02 19.36 -16.62
CA ILE A 241 13.40 19.69 -15.23
C ILE A 241 14.91 19.87 -15.11
N ASP A 242 15.70 19.00 -15.73
CA ASP A 242 17.17 19.09 -15.75
C ASP A 242 17.66 20.36 -16.46
N ASP A 243 17.02 20.74 -17.57
CA ASP A 243 17.35 21.96 -18.30
C ASP A 243 17.02 23.23 -17.49
N ASP A 244 15.86 23.27 -16.82
CA ASP A 244 15.50 24.37 -15.92
C ASP A 244 16.51 24.52 -14.76
N LEU A 245 16.91 23.40 -14.13
CA LEU A 245 17.94 23.37 -13.09
C LEU A 245 19.30 23.88 -13.60
N LYS A 246 19.70 23.51 -14.82
CA LYS A 246 20.94 23.99 -15.43
C LYS A 246 20.90 25.49 -15.70
N VAL A 247 19.77 26.04 -16.13
CA VAL A 247 19.60 27.50 -16.29
C VAL A 247 19.78 28.19 -14.95
N LEU A 248 19.14 27.70 -13.88
CA LEU A 248 19.30 28.24 -12.53
C LEU A 248 20.76 28.17 -12.07
N GLN A 249 21.43 27.01 -12.24
CA GLN A 249 22.84 26.85 -11.87
C GLN A 249 23.76 27.83 -12.61
N ARG A 250 23.57 27.99 -13.93
CA ARG A 250 24.36 28.93 -14.76
C ARG A 250 24.14 30.37 -14.31
N LEU A 251 22.90 30.74 -14.01
CA LEU A 251 22.57 32.09 -13.55
C LEU A 251 23.20 32.37 -12.19
N THR A 252 23.09 31.44 -11.23
CA THR A 252 23.76 31.55 -9.92
C THR A 252 25.27 31.72 -10.10
N ALA A 253 25.92 30.86 -10.90
CA ALA A 253 27.35 30.93 -11.14
C ALA A 253 27.78 32.26 -11.81
N ALA A 254 26.99 32.74 -12.77
CA ALA A 254 27.22 34.01 -13.44
C ALA A 254 27.11 35.19 -12.46
N MET A 255 26.09 35.19 -11.59
CA MET A 255 25.89 36.23 -10.59
C MET A 255 27.02 36.23 -9.55
N THR A 256 27.39 35.06 -9.00
CA THR A 256 28.53 34.95 -8.08
C THR A 256 29.82 35.43 -8.73
N SER A 257 30.08 35.03 -9.98
CA SER A 257 31.27 35.45 -10.73
C SER A 257 31.27 36.95 -11.02
N ALA A 258 30.12 37.52 -11.36
CA ALA A 258 29.98 38.94 -11.62
C ALA A 258 30.27 39.76 -10.36
N VAL A 259 29.74 39.34 -9.20
CA VAL A 259 30.02 40.00 -7.92
C VAL A 259 31.51 39.98 -7.59
N SER A 260 32.19 38.84 -7.74
CA SER A 260 33.64 38.76 -7.51
C SER A 260 34.44 39.68 -8.43
N ARG A 261 34.08 39.77 -9.72
CA ARG A 261 34.77 40.61 -10.71
C ARG A 261 34.50 42.10 -10.49
N VAL A 262 33.24 42.47 -10.33
CA VAL A 262 32.83 43.87 -10.12
C VAL A 262 33.35 44.38 -8.79
N GLY A 263 33.32 43.55 -7.73
CA GLY A 263 33.89 43.89 -6.43
C GLY A 263 35.38 44.18 -6.52
N GLY A 264 36.16 43.31 -7.18
CA GLY A 264 37.60 43.53 -7.39
C GLY A 264 37.91 44.78 -8.21
N GLN A 265 37.15 45.02 -9.29
CA GLN A 265 37.31 46.23 -10.11
C GLN A 265 36.92 47.50 -9.37
N PHE A 266 35.82 47.46 -8.60
CA PHE A 266 35.40 48.57 -7.76
C PHE A 266 36.44 48.88 -6.69
N ALA A 267 36.91 47.88 -5.95
CA ALA A 267 37.94 48.04 -4.93
C ALA A 267 39.23 48.63 -5.53
N LYS A 268 39.69 48.12 -6.68
CA LYS A 268 40.86 48.66 -7.38
C LYS A 268 40.65 50.13 -7.77
N ARG A 269 39.51 50.49 -8.36
CA ARG A 269 39.20 51.88 -8.74
C ARG A 269 39.05 52.78 -7.53
N HIS A 270 38.44 52.29 -6.45
CA HIS A 270 38.21 53.04 -5.24
C HIS A 270 39.54 53.33 -4.54
N LEU A 271 40.39 52.32 -4.35
CA LEU A 271 41.72 52.49 -3.77
C LEU A 271 42.66 53.32 -4.66
N ALA A 272 42.55 53.23 -5.99
CA ALA A 272 43.36 54.04 -6.89
C ALA A 272 43.16 55.55 -6.66
N LYS A 273 41.93 55.99 -6.31
CA LYS A 273 41.64 57.39 -5.96
C LYS A 273 42.38 57.88 -4.71
N PHE A 274 42.80 56.95 -3.85
CA PHE A 274 43.57 57.21 -2.63
C PHE A 274 45.02 56.76 -2.77
N SER A 275 45.49 56.51 -4.00
CA SER A 275 46.90 56.19 -4.23
C SER A 275 47.76 57.44 -4.03
N PRO A 276 49.01 57.30 -3.56
CA PRO A 276 49.90 58.45 -3.36
C PRO A 276 50.05 59.32 -4.61
N LEU A 277 50.09 58.69 -5.79
CA LEU A 277 50.14 59.38 -7.09
C LEU A 277 48.92 60.26 -7.34
N GLU A 278 47.71 59.76 -7.08
CA GLU A 278 46.48 60.53 -7.31
C GLU A 278 46.33 61.67 -6.29
N ILE A 279 46.77 61.43 -5.04
CA ILE A 279 46.83 62.45 -3.99
C ILE A 279 47.83 63.55 -4.38
N GLU A 280 49.03 63.18 -4.86
CA GLU A 280 50.05 64.13 -5.32
C GLU A 280 49.55 64.99 -6.49
N VAL A 281 48.82 64.41 -7.44
CA VAL A 281 48.19 65.14 -8.55
C VAL A 281 47.15 66.14 -8.03
N LEU A 282 46.31 65.74 -7.06
CA LEU A 282 45.31 66.63 -6.46
C LEU A 282 45.96 67.78 -5.67
N VAL A 283 47.01 67.50 -4.90
CA VAL A 283 47.78 68.52 -4.15
C VAL A 283 48.45 69.51 -5.09
N LYS A 284 48.98 69.06 -6.24
CA LYS A 284 49.57 69.93 -7.28
C LYS A 284 48.58 70.87 -7.93
N MET A 285 47.30 70.49 -7.97
CA MET A 285 46.22 71.28 -8.57
C MET A 285 45.59 72.28 -7.59
N GLU A 286 45.95 72.26 -6.30
CA GLU A 286 45.37 73.13 -5.28
C GLU A 286 46.06 74.51 -5.28
N PRO A 287 45.34 75.61 -5.61
CA PRO A 287 45.96 76.92 -5.70
C PRO A 287 46.07 77.56 -4.30
N GLY A 288 47.28 77.60 -3.75
CA GLY A 288 47.61 78.59 -2.71
C GLY A 288 48.21 78.08 -1.40
N SER A 289 49.35 77.40 -1.43
CA SER A 289 50.12 77.22 -0.19
C SER A 289 51.61 77.28 -0.45
N VAL A 290 52.14 78.49 -0.28
CA VAL A 290 53.52 78.93 -0.58
C VAL A 290 54.50 78.61 0.57
N PHE A 291 54.02 78.09 1.72
CA PHE A 291 54.82 77.98 2.95
C PHE A 291 55.08 76.55 3.46
N VAL A 292 54.67 75.50 2.76
CA VAL A 292 54.96 74.10 3.14
C VAL A 292 55.48 73.36 1.91
N SER A 293 56.65 72.72 2.04
CA SER A 293 57.29 71.99 0.93
C SER A 293 56.41 70.85 0.43
N HIS A 294 56.48 70.60 -0.87
CA HIS A 294 55.63 69.63 -1.56
C HIS A 294 55.74 68.21 -0.97
N ASP A 295 56.94 67.83 -0.50
CA ASP A 295 57.23 66.54 0.13
C ASP A 295 56.60 66.35 1.52
N VAL A 296 56.09 67.42 2.15
CA VAL A 296 55.47 67.37 3.48
C VAL A 296 53.93 67.28 3.38
N LYS A 297 53.36 67.51 2.18
CA LYS A 297 51.90 67.44 1.94
C LYS A 297 51.43 66.09 1.38
N CYS A 298 52.33 65.29 0.82
CA CYS A 298 52.05 63.96 0.27
C CYS A 298 52.50 62.88 1.25
#